data_AF-D3Z5W7-F1
#
_entry.id   AF-D3Z5W7-F1
#
_cell.length_a   1.000
_cell.length_b   1.000
_cell.length_c   1.000
_cell.angle_alpha   90.00
_cell.angle_beta   90.00
_cell.angle_gamma   90.00
#
_symmetry.space_group_name_H-M   'P 1'
#
loop_
_entity.id
_entity.type
_entity.pdbx_description
1 polymer ?
#
loop_
_entity_poly.entity_id
_entity_poly.type
_entity_poly.pdbx_seq_one_letter_code
_entity_poly.pdbx_strand_id
1 'polypeptide(L)'
;MKRVPAMMDGGFTLCESVAILLYLAHKYKVPDHWYPQDLQARARVDEYLAWQHTGLRRSCLRALWHKVMFPVFLGEQIPPETLAATLAELDVNLQVLEDKFLQDKDFLVGPHISLADLVAITELMH
;
A
#
# COMPACT_ATOMS: atom_id res chain seq x y z
N MET A 1 -6.66 -20.37 -0.65
CA MET A 1 -5.70 -19.43 -1.29
C MET A 1 -4.32 -19.68 -0.68
N LYS A 2 -3.24 -19.69 -1.48
CA LYS A 2 -1.85 -19.83 -0.98
C LYS A 2 -1.12 -18.49 -1.08
N ARG A 3 -1.60 -17.49 -0.36
CA ARG A 3 -1.06 -16.13 -0.31
C ARG A 3 -1.01 -15.65 1.13
N VAL A 4 -0.08 -14.76 1.41
CA VAL A 4 0.06 -14.03 2.69
C VAL A 4 -0.33 -12.56 2.47
N PRO A 5 -0.79 -11.83 3.50
CA PRO A 5 -1.00 -12.25 4.88
C PRO A 5 -2.34 -13.00 5.10
N ALA A 6 -2.39 -13.77 6.19
CA ALA A 6 -3.60 -14.40 6.71
C ALA A 6 -3.61 -14.29 8.25
N MET A 7 -4.81 -14.16 8.81
CA MET A 7 -5.07 -14.02 10.24
C MET A 7 -6.02 -15.12 10.71
N MET A 8 -5.82 -15.58 11.94
CA MET A 8 -6.77 -16.43 12.66
C MET A 8 -7.00 -15.85 14.05
N ASP A 9 -8.27 -15.68 14.40
CA ASP A 9 -8.72 -15.13 15.68
C ASP A 9 -9.78 -16.06 16.29
N GLY A 10 -9.32 -16.96 17.18
CA GLY A 10 -10.11 -18.11 17.59
C GLY A 10 -10.42 -19.02 16.40
N GLY A 11 -11.70 -19.20 16.09
CA GLY A 11 -12.17 -19.96 14.92
C GLY A 11 -12.40 -19.13 13.65
N PHE A 12 -12.23 -17.81 13.71
CA PHE A 12 -12.44 -16.92 12.57
C PHE A 12 -11.14 -16.74 11.78
N THR A 13 -11.19 -16.90 10.45
CA THR A 13 -10.05 -16.71 9.56
C THR A 13 -10.30 -15.59 8.56
N LEU A 14 -9.31 -14.73 8.33
CA LEU A 14 -9.39 -13.60 7.41
C LEU A 14 -8.10 -13.46 6.60
N CYS A 15 -8.24 -13.13 5.32
CA CYS A 15 -7.14 -12.82 4.40
C CYS A 15 -7.34 -11.41 3.83
N GLU A 16 -6.34 -10.93 3.08
CA GLU A 16 -6.20 -9.55 2.56
C GLU A 16 -5.74 -8.55 3.64
N SER A 17 -4.61 -7.89 3.38
CA SER A 17 -3.98 -6.98 4.35
C SER A 17 -4.91 -5.86 4.78
N VAL A 18 -5.62 -5.22 3.83
CA VAL A 18 -6.58 -4.15 4.12
C VAL A 18 -7.72 -4.64 5.02
N ALA A 19 -8.32 -5.79 4.71
CA ALA A 19 -9.41 -6.35 5.51
C ALA A 19 -8.94 -6.70 6.93
N ILE A 20 -7.74 -7.29 7.06
CA ILE A 20 -7.13 -7.60 8.35
C ILE A 20 -6.87 -6.33 9.16
N LEU A 21 -6.32 -5.27 8.54
CA LEU A 21 -6.05 -4.00 9.22
C LEU A 21 -7.34 -3.35 9.74
N LEU A 22 -8.41 -3.33 8.93
CA LEU A 22 -9.71 -2.80 9.35
C LEU A 22 -10.32 -3.64 10.48
N TYR A 23 -10.22 -4.97 10.41
CA TYR A 23 -10.67 -5.87 11.48
C TYR A 23 -9.93 -5.57 12.80
N LEU A 24 -8.61 -5.42 12.74
CA LEU A 24 -7.78 -5.11 13.91
C LEU A 24 -8.14 -3.73 14.49
N ALA A 25 -8.29 -2.72 13.63
CA ALA A 25 -8.65 -1.37 14.06
C ALA A 25 -9.98 -1.36 14.83
N HIS A 26 -10.99 -2.06 14.31
CA HIS A 26 -12.30 -2.17 14.96
C HIS A 26 -12.29 -3.05 16.22
N LYS A 27 -11.66 -4.23 16.18
CA LYS A 27 -11.65 -5.17 17.31
C LYS A 27 -10.94 -4.60 18.52
N TYR A 28 -9.76 -4.00 18.31
CA TYR A 28 -8.90 -3.54 19.40
C TYR A 28 -9.14 -2.08 19.79
N LYS A 29 -10.08 -1.37 19.13
CA LYS A 29 -10.39 0.04 19.40
C LYS A 29 -9.12 0.89 19.44
N VAL A 30 -8.33 0.78 18.38
CA VAL A 30 -7.10 1.56 18.22
C VAL A 30 -7.42 3.07 18.23
N PRO A 31 -6.44 3.95 18.49
CA PRO A 31 -6.67 5.39 18.40
C PRO A 31 -7.32 5.80 17.07
N ASP A 32 -8.30 6.70 17.14
CA ASP A 32 -9.18 7.04 16.00
C ASP A 32 -8.43 7.56 14.77
N HIS A 33 -7.21 8.11 14.92
CA HIS A 33 -6.42 8.59 13.78
C HIS A 33 -6.07 7.48 12.78
N TRP A 34 -5.94 6.22 13.21
CA TRP A 34 -5.68 5.10 12.30
C TRP A 34 -6.82 4.89 11.31
N TYR A 35 -8.06 4.94 11.79
CA TYR A 35 -9.27 4.79 10.99
C TYR A 35 -10.37 5.74 11.49
N PRO A 36 -10.39 7.00 11.00
CA PRO A 36 -11.23 8.07 11.55
C PRO A 36 -12.71 7.74 11.60
N GLN A 37 -13.42 8.34 12.55
CA GLN A 37 -14.89 8.21 12.65
C GLN A 37 -15.64 9.20 11.76
N ASP A 38 -15.04 10.36 11.46
CA ASP A 38 -15.59 11.29 10.49
C ASP A 38 -15.75 10.61 9.13
N LEU A 39 -16.93 10.78 8.53
CA LEU A 39 -17.31 10.08 7.31
C LEU A 39 -16.36 10.41 6.15
N GLN A 40 -15.98 11.68 6.01
CA GLN A 40 -15.15 12.10 4.88
C GLN A 40 -13.69 11.71 5.08
N ALA A 41 -13.15 11.88 6.28
CA ALA A 41 -11.80 11.43 6.61
C ALA A 41 -11.65 9.92 6.44
N ARG A 42 -12.63 9.14 6.89
CA ARG A 42 -12.68 7.70 6.66
C ARG A 42 -12.73 7.35 5.17
N ALA A 43 -13.58 8.02 4.41
CA ALA A 43 -13.68 7.82 2.97
C ALA A 43 -12.36 8.11 2.24
N ARG A 44 -11.54 9.05 2.71
CA ARG A 44 -10.20 9.29 2.17
C ARG A 44 -9.22 8.16 2.47
N VAL A 45 -9.28 7.56 3.66
CA VAL A 45 -8.51 6.34 3.97
C VAL A 45 -8.95 5.21 3.05
N ASP A 46 -10.26 4.97 2.92
CA ASP A 46 -10.80 3.92 2.05
C ASP A 46 -10.44 4.15 0.57
N GLU A 47 -10.48 5.39 0.10
CA GLU A 47 -10.08 5.77 -1.27
C GLU A 47 -8.63 5.38 -1.55
N TYR A 48 -7.71 5.70 -0.64
CA TYR A 48 -6.31 5.31 -0.78
C TYR A 48 -6.12 3.80 -0.74
N LEU A 49 -6.70 3.13 0.28
CA LEU A 49 -6.58 1.69 0.47
C LEU A 49 -7.13 0.90 -0.72
N ALA A 50 -8.17 1.40 -1.38
CA ALA A 50 -8.69 0.83 -2.61
C ALA A 50 -7.76 1.10 -3.81
N TRP A 51 -7.30 2.35 -3.98
CA TRP A 51 -6.47 2.75 -5.12
C TRP A 51 -5.11 2.04 -5.16
N GLN A 52 -4.43 1.88 -4.01
CA GLN A 52 -3.08 1.29 -3.98
C GLN A 52 -3.03 -0.11 -4.60
N HIS A 53 -4.13 -0.87 -4.54
CA HIS A 53 -4.15 -2.25 -5.02
C HIS A 53 -3.78 -2.36 -6.50
N THR A 54 -4.16 -1.38 -7.30
CA THR A 54 -3.85 -1.35 -8.74
C THR A 54 -2.90 -0.24 -9.12
N GLY A 55 -2.64 0.71 -8.21
CA GLY A 55 -1.64 1.76 -8.35
C GLY A 55 -0.31 1.38 -7.71
N LEU A 56 0.02 2.06 -6.61
CA LEU A 56 1.35 2.04 -5.98
C LEU A 56 1.91 0.62 -5.72
N ARG A 57 1.15 -0.24 -5.04
CA ARG A 57 1.56 -1.62 -4.74
C ARG A 57 2.03 -2.40 -5.97
N ARG A 58 1.33 -2.24 -7.09
CA ARG A 58 1.65 -2.95 -8.33
C ARG A 58 2.99 -2.46 -8.88
N SER A 59 3.18 -1.15 -8.97
CA SER A 59 4.42 -0.57 -9.49
C SER A 59 5.62 -0.87 -8.59
N CYS A 60 5.49 -0.71 -7.27
CA CYS A 60 6.56 -1.01 -6.32
C CYS A 60 6.99 -2.48 -6.39
N LEU A 61 6.02 -3.41 -6.41
CA LEU A 61 6.34 -4.83 -6.53
C LEU A 61 7.07 -5.14 -7.84
N ARG A 62 6.61 -4.58 -8.97
CA ARG A 62 7.29 -4.77 -10.26
C ARG A 62 8.72 -4.21 -10.23
N ALA A 63 8.92 -3.03 -9.64
CA ALA A 63 10.24 -2.41 -9.53
C ALA A 63 11.19 -3.29 -8.70
N LEU A 64 10.75 -3.78 -7.54
CA LEU A 64 11.51 -4.72 -6.70
C LEU A 64 11.90 -5.99 -7.49
N TRP A 65 10.94 -6.58 -8.20
CA TRP A 65 11.20 -7.80 -8.96
C TRP A 65 12.19 -7.57 -10.09
N HIS A 66 12.01 -6.51 -10.87
CA HIS A 66 12.86 -6.22 -12.03
C HIS A 66 14.27 -5.74 -11.65
N LYS A 67 14.40 -5.00 -10.54
CA LYS A 67 15.68 -4.41 -10.12
C LYS A 67 16.49 -5.34 -9.21
N VAL A 68 15.84 -6.18 -8.42
CA VAL A 68 16.49 -6.99 -7.38
C VAL A 68 16.19 -8.48 -7.54
N MET A 69 14.93 -8.91 -7.51
CA MET A 69 14.63 -10.34 -7.41
C MET A 69 15.10 -11.14 -8.62
N PHE A 70 14.78 -10.70 -9.85
CA PHE A 70 15.25 -11.37 -11.06
C PHE A 70 16.78 -11.34 -11.19
N PRO A 71 17.44 -10.16 -11.22
CA PRO A 71 18.87 -10.11 -11.52
C PRO A 71 19.76 -10.64 -10.39
N VAL A 72 19.41 -10.38 -9.12
CA VAL A 72 20.28 -10.70 -7.97
C VAL A 72 19.95 -12.08 -7.38
N PHE A 73 18.66 -12.40 -7.22
CA PHE A 73 18.26 -13.62 -6.52
C PHE A 73 18.06 -14.81 -7.47
N LEU A 74 17.48 -14.58 -8.64
CA LEU A 74 17.22 -15.64 -9.63
C LEU A 74 18.29 -15.71 -10.73
N GLY A 75 19.13 -14.70 -10.87
CA GLY A 75 20.15 -14.60 -11.92
C GLY A 75 19.57 -14.34 -13.33
N GLU A 76 18.30 -13.95 -13.41
CA GLU A 76 17.61 -13.64 -14.66
C GLU A 76 17.76 -12.16 -15.00
N GLN A 77 18.34 -11.86 -16.16
CA GLN A 77 18.55 -10.48 -16.60
C GLN A 77 17.25 -9.89 -17.15
N ILE A 78 16.96 -8.66 -16.76
CA ILE A 78 15.83 -7.89 -17.26
C ILE A 78 16.31 -6.94 -18.36
N PRO A 79 15.66 -6.93 -19.54
CA PRO A 79 16.03 -5.99 -20.59
C PRO A 79 15.96 -4.54 -20.11
N PRO A 80 16.95 -3.68 -20.42
CA PRO A 80 16.97 -2.29 -19.95
C PRO A 80 15.69 -1.51 -20.27
N GLU A 81 15.08 -1.76 -21.43
CA GLU A 81 13.82 -1.14 -21.85
C GLU A 81 12.63 -1.56 -20.97
N THR A 82 12.62 -2.79 -20.48
CA THR A 82 11.58 -3.30 -19.58
C THR A 82 11.71 -2.68 -18.19
N LEU A 83 12.94 -2.55 -17.71
CA LEU A 83 13.22 -1.85 -16.45
C LEU A 83 12.83 -0.37 -16.55
N ALA A 84 13.24 0.31 -17.62
CA ALA A 84 12.88 1.72 -17.84
C ALA A 84 11.37 1.95 -17.87
N ALA A 85 10.61 1.10 -18.57
CA ALA A 85 9.15 1.18 -18.59
C ALA A 85 8.53 0.95 -17.20
N THR A 86 9.12 0.05 -16.40
CA THR A 86 8.66 -0.22 -15.03
C THR A 86 8.90 0.96 -14.10
N LEU A 87 10.06 1.61 -14.21
CA LEU A 87 10.38 2.80 -13.43
C LEU A 87 9.50 3.99 -13.84
N ALA A 88 9.23 4.16 -15.14
CA ALA A 88 8.30 5.19 -15.60
C ALA A 88 6.86 4.96 -15.08
N GLU A 89 6.38 3.71 -15.01
CA GLU A 89 5.08 3.38 -14.40
C GLU A 89 5.08 3.66 -12.88
N LEU A 90 6.21 3.44 -12.20
CA LEU A 90 6.37 3.80 -10.79
C LEU A 90 6.32 5.31 -10.60
N ASP A 91 7.06 6.09 -11.39
CA ASP A 91 7.09 7.55 -11.30
C ASP A 91 5.70 8.16 -11.48
N VAL A 92 4.90 7.64 -12.41
CA VAL A 92 3.50 8.08 -12.59
C VAL A 92 2.67 7.83 -11.32
N ASN A 93 2.81 6.67 -10.67
CA ASN A 93 2.07 6.37 -9.45
C ASN A 93 2.59 7.14 -8.23
N LEU A 94 3.88 7.45 -8.17
CA LEU A 94 4.45 8.36 -7.17
C LEU A 94 3.92 9.78 -7.36
N GLN A 95 3.81 10.26 -8.60
CA GLN A 95 3.20 11.55 -8.89
C GLN A 95 1.73 11.60 -8.44
N VAL A 96 0.96 10.52 -8.63
CA VAL A 96 -0.41 10.43 -8.08
C VAL A 96 -0.41 10.42 -6.55
N LEU A 97 0.54 9.72 -5.92
CA LEU A 97 0.70 9.74 -4.46
C LEU A 97 0.92 11.17 -3.95
N GLU A 98 1.80 11.93 -4.60
CA GLU A 98 2.11 13.31 -4.27
C GLU A 98 0.95 14.26 -4.57
N ASP A 99 0.47 14.32 -5.82
CA ASP A 99 -0.48 15.35 -6.27
C ASP A 99 -1.92 15.13 -5.78
N LYS A 100 -2.32 13.88 -5.61
CA LYS A 100 -3.69 13.54 -5.21
C LYS A 100 -3.80 13.30 -3.71
N PHE A 101 -2.92 12.47 -3.16
CA PHE A 101 -3.07 12.00 -1.78
C PHE A 101 -2.32 12.89 -0.79
N LEU A 102 -1.01 13.09 -0.94
CA LEU A 102 -0.21 13.87 0.00
C LEU A 102 -0.51 15.37 -0.09
N GLN A 103 -0.32 15.99 -1.26
CA GLN A 103 -0.41 17.43 -1.49
C GLN A 103 0.43 18.20 -0.45
N ASP A 104 -0.09 19.32 0.05
CA ASP A 104 0.54 20.11 1.11
C ASP A 104 0.16 19.63 2.54
N LYS A 105 -0.29 18.38 2.70
CA LYS A 105 -0.69 17.82 4.01
C LYS A 105 0.47 17.08 4.69
N ASP A 106 0.41 16.99 6.01
CA ASP A 106 1.40 16.25 6.81
C ASP A 106 1.34 14.73 6.55
N PHE A 107 0.14 14.20 6.27
CA PHE A 107 -0.12 12.79 5.99
C PHE A 107 -1.15 12.64 4.84
N LEU A 108 -1.27 11.44 4.27
CA LEU A 108 -2.04 11.18 3.04
C LEU A 108 -3.53 11.55 3.15
N VAL A 109 -4.09 11.54 4.34
CA VAL A 109 -5.53 11.76 4.55
C VAL A 109 -5.85 12.88 5.54
N GLY A 110 -4.84 13.60 6.06
CA GLY A 110 -5.06 14.65 7.05
C GLY A 110 -3.81 15.01 7.87
N PRO A 111 -3.99 15.59 9.07
CA PRO A 111 -2.90 16.05 9.93
C PRO A 111 -2.27 14.96 10.81
N HIS A 112 -2.79 13.73 10.76
CA HIS A 112 -2.32 12.61 11.56
C HIS A 112 -2.14 11.35 10.69
N ILE A 113 -1.19 10.51 11.07
CA ILE A 113 -0.95 9.22 10.43
C ILE A 113 -2.20 8.34 10.48
N SER A 114 -2.45 7.60 9.42
CA SER A 114 -3.58 6.69 9.27
C SER A 114 -3.14 5.32 8.71
N LEU A 115 -4.11 4.41 8.52
CA LEU A 115 -3.87 3.17 7.80
C LEU A 115 -3.41 3.40 6.36
N ALA A 116 -3.79 4.52 5.72
CA ALA A 116 -3.33 4.85 4.37
C ALA A 116 -1.81 5.03 4.36
N ASP A 117 -1.28 5.82 5.29
CA ASP A 117 0.15 6.10 5.42
C ASP A 117 0.96 4.84 5.73
N LEU A 118 0.44 3.99 6.63
CA LEU A 118 1.08 2.73 6.98
C LEU A 118 1.20 1.80 5.77
N VAL A 119 0.15 1.66 4.98
CA VAL A 119 0.20 0.84 3.76
C VAL A 119 1.16 1.46 2.75
N ALA A 120 1.07 2.77 2.52
CA ALA A 120 1.92 3.49 1.58
C ALA A 120 3.42 3.31 1.87
N ILE A 121 3.84 3.55 3.10
CA ILE A 121 5.26 3.51 3.43
C ILE A 121 5.81 2.09 3.30
N THR A 122 5.03 1.06 3.66
CA THR A 122 5.46 -0.33 3.49
C THR A 122 5.63 -0.73 2.03
N GLU A 123 4.87 -0.13 1.10
CA GLU A 123 5.02 -0.37 -0.33
C GLU A 123 6.26 0.33 -0.91
N LEU A 124 6.67 1.46 -0.34
CA LEU A 124 7.83 2.25 -0.79
C LEU A 124 9.18 1.72 -0.29
N MET A 125 9.21 0.91 0.77
CA MET A 125 10.44 0.46 1.45
C MET A 125 11.15 -0.74 0.78
N HIS A 126 10.94 -0.97 -0.52
CA HIS A 126 11.45 -2.13 -1.26
C HIS A 126 12.62 -1.81 -2.21
#